data_AF-Q1K8L4-F1
#
_entry.id   AF-Q1K8L4-F1
#
_cell.length_a   1.000
_cell.length_b   1.000
_cell.length_c   1.000
_cell.angle_alpha   90.00
_cell.angle_beta   90.00
_cell.angle_gamma   90.00
#
_symmetry.space_group_name_H-M   'P 1'
#
loop_
_entity.id
_entity.type
_entity.pdbx_description
1 polymer ?
#
loop_
_entity_poly.entity_id
_entity_poly.type
_entity_poly.pdbx_seq_one_letter_code
_entity_poly.pdbx_strand_id
1 'polypeptide(L)'
;MQSWATIAAAVALLANGAVAQNMLRFACSQLVVDRVDPLVNPGVRYTPHLHQIVGGNSFNLTMDPDSHDLAGQSTCTSCSFAQDLSNYWTAVMFFKAKNGSYHRVPQVGNGGPQGKLVNNGGLDIYYIPSGKVTAFRPGFRMLAGNAANTDPKKVSSGNICHRCWTSTNEGNFVGGAPCTGSDTVDIPQDTKCKMIRQTIIFPTCWDGKNLDSPDHKSHVAYGGGSGANGGGSCPSTHPVKLPQIMYELMWNVTSFADKSMWPESGPAFVYSMNLGGPAAHGDYVFGWKGDSLQKAMDKGCNLNKDCPSAGLTAQTPAQYNACTIKQQAPEPVDGWLKAMPMGEMAIKA
;
A
#
# COMPACT_ATOMS: atom_id res chain seq x y z
N MET A 1 -0.80 -15.03 71.19
CA MET A 1 0.01 -15.61 70.10
C MET A 1 -0.76 -15.45 68.80
N GLN A 2 -0.04 -15.28 67.70
CA GLN A 2 -0.50 -15.20 66.29
C GLN A 2 -0.94 -13.83 65.77
N SER A 3 0.11 -13.08 65.43
CA SER A 3 0.28 -12.26 64.22
C SER A 3 -0.61 -12.67 63.04
N TRP A 4 -1.31 -11.71 62.44
CA TRP A 4 -1.78 -11.79 61.06
C TRP A 4 -1.27 -10.57 60.31
N ALA A 5 -0.30 -10.85 59.44
CA ALA A 5 0.37 -9.90 58.58
C ALA A 5 -0.58 -9.36 57.51
N THR A 6 -0.43 -8.07 57.26
CA THR A 6 -0.90 -7.31 56.11
C THR A 6 -0.48 -7.97 54.80
N ILE A 7 -1.45 -8.34 53.96
CA ILE A 7 -1.24 -8.53 52.51
C ILE A 7 -2.24 -7.62 51.80
N ALA A 8 -1.81 -6.39 51.55
CA ALA A 8 -2.46 -5.53 50.57
C ALA A 8 -1.88 -5.92 49.19
N ALA A 9 -2.59 -6.77 48.47
CA ALA A 9 -2.28 -7.07 47.08
C ALA A 9 -2.65 -5.83 46.23
N ALA A 10 -1.64 -5.06 45.82
CA ALA A 10 -1.80 -4.04 44.80
C ALA A 10 -2.03 -4.73 43.45
N VAL A 11 -3.28 -4.84 43.04
CA VAL A 11 -3.65 -5.19 41.65
C VAL A 11 -3.33 -3.96 40.81
N ALA A 12 -2.15 -3.94 40.20
CA ALA A 12 -1.85 -3.02 39.12
C ALA A 12 -2.73 -3.42 37.92
N LEU A 13 -3.83 -2.69 37.74
CA LEU A 13 -4.60 -2.69 36.50
C LEU A 13 -3.65 -2.22 35.39
N LEU A 14 -3.13 -3.18 34.61
CA LEU A 14 -2.60 -2.93 33.28
C LEU A 14 -3.78 -2.47 32.41
N ALA A 15 -4.07 -1.17 32.46
CA ALA A 15 -4.80 -0.53 31.40
C ALA A 15 -3.91 -0.63 30.16
N ASN A 16 -4.17 -1.63 29.31
CA ASN A 16 -3.76 -1.60 27.91
C ASN A 16 -4.55 -0.49 27.23
N GLY A 17 -4.21 0.76 27.54
CA GLY A 17 -4.51 1.88 26.67
C GLY A 17 -3.75 1.60 25.38
N ALA A 18 -4.47 1.18 24.35
CA ALA A 18 -3.97 1.29 23.00
C ALA A 18 -3.69 2.78 22.80
N VAL A 19 -2.43 3.19 22.97
CA VAL A 19 -1.98 4.52 22.57
C VAL A 19 -2.33 4.58 21.09
N ALA A 20 -3.33 5.39 20.74
CA ALA A 20 -3.66 5.62 19.36
C ALA A 20 -2.37 6.11 18.70
N GLN A 21 -1.79 5.32 17.80
CA GLN A 21 -0.64 5.79 17.04
C GLN A 21 -1.09 7.04 16.29
N ASN A 22 -0.36 8.14 16.48
CA ASN A 22 -0.58 9.37 15.72
C ASN A 22 -0.15 9.12 14.28
N MET A 23 -1.01 8.51 13.48
CA MET A 23 -0.77 8.20 12.07
C MET A 23 -1.90 8.77 11.24
N LEU A 24 -1.56 9.30 10.07
CA LEU A 24 -2.57 9.46 9.02
C LEU A 24 -2.92 8.07 8.52
N ARG A 25 -4.22 7.84 8.32
CA ARG A 25 -4.78 6.63 7.71
C ARG A 25 -5.89 7.11 6.80
N PHE A 26 -5.82 6.85 5.50
CA PHE A 26 -6.82 7.36 4.57
C PHE A 26 -7.01 6.46 3.35
N ALA A 27 -8.19 6.59 2.74
CA ALA A 27 -8.58 5.80 1.58
C ALA A 27 -8.04 6.46 0.30
N CYS A 28 -7.57 5.66 -0.65
CA CYS A 28 -7.33 6.09 -2.02
C CYS A 28 -7.97 5.12 -3.01
N SER A 29 -8.92 5.61 -3.79
CA SER A 29 -9.65 4.82 -4.77
C SER A 29 -8.85 4.60 -6.04
N GLN A 30 -9.26 3.62 -6.84
CA GLN A 30 -8.66 3.34 -8.14
C GLN A 30 -8.71 4.60 -9.02
N LEU A 31 -7.54 5.19 -9.28
CA LEU A 31 -7.39 6.24 -10.27
C LEU A 31 -7.44 5.62 -11.67
N VAL A 32 -6.65 4.55 -11.87
CA VAL A 32 -6.64 3.72 -13.08
C VAL A 32 -5.98 2.37 -12.78
N VAL A 33 -6.32 1.33 -13.54
CA VAL A 33 -5.52 0.10 -13.66
C VAL A 33 -4.91 0.12 -15.04
N ASP A 34 -3.59 0.14 -15.14
CA ASP A 34 -2.89 0.42 -16.38
C ASP A 34 -1.53 -0.27 -16.41
N ARG A 35 -1.00 -0.51 -17.61
CA ARG A 35 0.30 -1.18 -17.81
C ARG A 35 1.36 -0.15 -18.13
N VAL A 36 1.57 0.72 -17.16
CA VAL A 36 2.49 1.85 -17.20
C VAL A 36 3.14 1.99 -15.84
N ASP A 37 4.43 2.27 -15.85
CA ASP A 37 5.23 2.44 -14.65
C ASP A 37 6.22 3.57 -14.91
N PRO A 38 5.82 4.83 -14.69
CA PRO A 38 6.68 5.96 -15.02
C PRO A 38 7.87 6.09 -14.05
N LEU A 39 7.88 5.32 -12.94
CA LEU A 39 9.02 5.26 -12.04
C LEU A 39 10.12 4.37 -12.65
N VAL A 40 9.79 3.13 -13.01
CA VAL A 40 10.76 2.14 -13.49
C VAL A 40 10.94 2.13 -15.01
N ASN A 41 9.90 2.49 -15.76
CA ASN A 41 9.85 2.49 -17.22
C ASN A 41 9.27 3.81 -17.77
N PRO A 42 9.93 4.95 -17.52
CA PRO A 42 9.45 6.26 -17.95
C PRO A 42 9.27 6.34 -19.47
N GLY A 43 8.12 6.84 -19.90
CA GLY A 43 7.74 7.04 -21.29
C GLY A 43 7.24 5.77 -22.00
N VAL A 44 7.21 4.62 -21.33
CA VAL A 44 6.87 3.33 -21.93
C VAL A 44 5.42 2.96 -21.68
N ARG A 45 4.71 2.57 -22.75
CA ARG A 45 3.40 1.91 -22.67
C ARG A 45 3.58 0.39 -22.67
N TYR A 46 2.65 -0.33 -22.07
CA TYR A 46 2.66 -1.78 -22.02
C TYR A 46 3.95 -2.30 -21.36
N THR A 47 4.27 -1.74 -20.18
CA THR A 47 5.36 -2.18 -19.30
C THR A 47 5.20 -3.67 -18.91
N PRO A 48 6.20 -4.30 -18.27
CA PRO A 48 6.20 -5.75 -18.07
C PRO A 48 4.96 -6.34 -17.34
N HIS A 49 4.28 -5.56 -16.49
CA HIS A 49 3.10 -5.98 -15.73
C HIS A 49 2.16 -4.82 -15.40
N LEU A 50 0.90 -5.14 -15.10
CA LEU A 50 -0.14 -4.18 -14.71
C LEU A 50 0.03 -3.64 -13.29
N HIS A 51 -0.31 -2.37 -13.12
CA HIS A 51 -0.41 -1.72 -11.82
C HIS A 51 -1.80 -1.19 -11.54
N GLN A 52 -2.19 -1.23 -10.27
CA GLN A 52 -3.30 -0.46 -9.72
C GLN A 52 -2.72 0.86 -9.22
N ILE A 53 -3.12 1.98 -9.83
CA ILE A 53 -2.64 3.32 -9.48
C ILE A 53 -3.72 4.10 -8.73
N VAL A 54 -3.32 4.87 -7.72
CA VAL A 54 -4.15 5.80 -6.96
C VAL A 54 -3.42 7.13 -6.77
N GLY A 55 -4.15 8.20 -6.40
CA GLY A 55 -3.56 9.51 -6.12
C GLY A 55 -4.02 10.62 -7.07
N GLY A 56 -3.15 11.61 -7.29
CA GLY A 56 -3.39 12.74 -8.18
C GLY A 56 -3.57 12.34 -9.64
N ASN A 57 -4.46 13.04 -10.35
CA ASN A 57 -4.80 12.75 -11.75
C ASN A 57 -3.82 13.28 -12.80
N SER A 58 -2.73 13.95 -12.40
CA SER A 58 -1.65 14.32 -13.32
C SER A 58 -0.72 13.15 -13.69
N PHE A 59 -0.95 11.97 -13.09
CA PHE A 59 -0.23 10.74 -13.40
C PHE A 59 -0.14 10.49 -14.91
N ASN A 60 1.08 10.40 -15.43
CA ASN A 60 1.33 10.23 -16.86
C ASN A 60 2.50 9.28 -17.12
N LEU A 61 2.73 8.93 -18.39
CA LEU A 61 3.76 7.97 -18.81
C LEU A 61 5.19 8.34 -18.43
N THR A 62 5.55 9.63 -18.39
CA THR A 62 6.96 10.03 -18.21
C THR A 62 7.27 10.38 -16.77
N MET A 63 6.37 11.14 -16.13
CA MET A 63 6.55 11.72 -14.79
C MET A 63 8.01 12.13 -14.57
N ASP A 64 8.53 13.03 -15.39
CA ASP A 64 9.92 13.50 -15.27
C ASP A 64 10.11 14.29 -13.96
N PRO A 65 11.05 13.90 -13.07
CA PRO A 65 11.25 14.56 -11.78
C PRO A 65 11.62 16.04 -11.89
N ASP A 66 12.25 16.46 -12.99
CA ASP A 66 12.76 17.82 -13.14
C ASP A 66 11.70 18.79 -13.68
N SER A 67 10.71 18.26 -14.42
CA SER A 67 9.75 19.09 -15.16
C SER A 67 8.27 18.83 -14.80
N HIS A 68 7.95 17.68 -14.22
CA HIS A 68 6.57 17.34 -13.86
C HIS A 68 6.22 17.74 -12.43
N ASP A 69 5.56 18.89 -12.28
CA ASP A 69 4.91 19.29 -11.02
C ASP A 69 3.62 18.49 -10.80
N LEU A 70 3.76 17.31 -10.20
CA LEU A 70 2.68 16.38 -9.93
C LEU A 70 1.54 17.02 -9.10
N ALA A 71 1.90 17.80 -8.07
CA ALA A 71 0.90 18.43 -7.21
C ALA A 71 0.22 19.62 -7.89
N GLY A 72 0.96 20.47 -8.61
CA GLY A 72 0.40 21.63 -9.29
C GLY A 72 -0.42 21.28 -10.53
N GLN A 73 -0.12 20.17 -11.21
CA GLN A 73 -0.81 19.74 -12.43
C GLN A 73 -2.04 18.87 -12.15
N SER A 74 -2.18 18.33 -10.94
CA SER A 74 -3.34 17.52 -10.55
C SER A 74 -4.54 18.41 -10.19
N THR A 75 -5.69 18.18 -10.81
CA THR A 75 -6.94 18.88 -10.53
C THR A 75 -7.86 18.13 -9.55
N CYS A 76 -7.60 16.83 -9.35
CA CYS A 76 -8.22 16.02 -8.31
C CYS A 76 -7.24 14.95 -7.82
N THR A 77 -7.58 14.31 -6.70
CA THR A 77 -6.92 13.10 -6.21
C THR A 77 -7.97 12.05 -5.87
N SER A 78 -7.63 10.78 -6.11
CA SER A 78 -8.45 9.65 -5.68
C SER A 78 -8.30 9.33 -4.20
N CYS A 79 -7.47 10.09 -3.47
CA CYS A 79 -7.27 9.98 -2.02
C CYS A 79 -8.22 10.86 -1.21
N SER A 80 -8.56 10.44 0.01
CA SER A 80 -9.52 11.18 0.83
C SER A 80 -8.96 12.50 1.37
N PHE A 81 -7.65 12.73 1.45
CA PHE A 81 -7.11 14.05 1.77
C PHE A 81 -6.87 14.87 0.50
N ALA A 82 -7.52 16.02 0.37
CA ALA A 82 -7.46 16.85 -0.83
C ALA A 82 -6.05 17.40 -1.14
N GLN A 83 -5.20 17.49 -0.12
CA GLN A 83 -3.82 17.98 -0.23
C GLN A 83 -2.83 16.87 -0.63
N ASP A 84 -3.25 15.60 -0.60
CA ASP A 84 -2.40 14.50 -1.04
C ASP A 84 -2.65 14.19 -2.51
N LEU A 85 -1.78 14.73 -3.36
CA LEU A 85 -1.81 14.46 -4.79
C LEU A 85 -0.76 13.43 -5.19
N SER A 86 0.01 12.88 -4.24
CA SER A 86 1.02 11.84 -4.47
C SER A 86 0.44 10.66 -5.24
N ASN A 87 1.26 9.97 -6.03
CA ASN A 87 0.86 8.72 -6.65
C ASN A 87 1.44 7.52 -5.92
N TYR A 88 0.58 6.52 -5.76
CA TYR A 88 0.89 5.26 -5.09
C TYR A 88 0.39 4.13 -5.99
N TRP A 89 1.21 3.10 -6.21
CA TRP A 89 0.74 1.96 -6.99
C TRP A 89 1.38 0.65 -6.57
N THR A 90 0.72 -0.44 -6.95
CA THR A 90 1.13 -1.83 -6.66
C THR A 90 0.77 -2.73 -7.84
N ALA A 91 1.42 -3.89 -7.92
CA ALA A 91 1.03 -4.91 -8.89
C ALA A 91 -0.40 -5.43 -8.65
N VAL A 92 -1.09 -5.72 -9.75
CA VAL A 92 -2.46 -6.23 -9.73
C VAL A 92 -2.48 -7.74 -9.45
N MET A 93 -3.33 -8.19 -8.54
CA MET A 93 -3.55 -9.62 -8.28
C MET A 93 -4.56 -10.22 -9.28
N PHE A 94 -4.25 -11.41 -9.78
CA PHE A 94 -5.10 -12.22 -10.63
C PHE A 94 -5.37 -13.59 -10.01
N PHE A 95 -6.60 -14.07 -10.19
CA PHE A 95 -6.94 -15.48 -10.05
C PHE A 95 -6.66 -16.20 -11.39
N LYS A 96 -5.92 -17.29 -11.34
CA LYS A 96 -5.68 -18.21 -12.45
C LYS A 96 -6.65 -19.38 -12.33
N ALA A 97 -7.50 -19.57 -13.33
CA ALA A 97 -8.46 -20.67 -13.36
C ALA A 97 -7.89 -21.95 -13.96
N LYS A 98 -8.56 -23.07 -13.68
CA LYS A 98 -8.26 -24.40 -14.20
C LYS A 98 -8.18 -24.46 -15.73
N ASN A 99 -9.06 -23.71 -16.40
CA ASN A 99 -9.12 -23.63 -17.87
C ASN A 99 -8.02 -22.73 -18.48
N GLY A 100 -7.08 -22.21 -17.68
CA GLY A 100 -6.00 -21.33 -18.12
C GLY A 100 -6.38 -19.86 -18.26
N SER A 101 -7.64 -19.49 -18.04
CA SER A 101 -8.06 -18.08 -18.04
C SER A 101 -7.69 -17.38 -16.72
N TYR A 102 -7.67 -16.06 -16.76
CA TYR A 102 -7.32 -15.19 -15.63
C TYR A 102 -8.47 -14.25 -15.31
N HIS A 103 -8.66 -13.92 -14.05
CA HIS A 103 -9.60 -12.89 -13.63
C HIS A 103 -8.92 -11.95 -12.64
N ARG A 104 -8.98 -10.64 -12.88
CA ARG A 104 -8.45 -9.66 -11.93
C ARG A 104 -9.19 -9.80 -10.60
N VAL A 105 -8.47 -9.88 -9.50
CA VAL A 105 -9.08 -9.94 -8.17
C VAL A 105 -9.51 -8.53 -7.78
N PRO A 106 -10.80 -8.28 -7.47
CA PRO A 106 -11.25 -6.95 -7.09
C PRO A 106 -10.63 -6.48 -5.78
N GLN A 107 -10.31 -5.19 -5.71
CA GLN A 107 -9.94 -4.52 -4.46
C GLN A 107 -11.19 -3.89 -3.85
N VAL A 108 -11.30 -3.96 -2.53
CA VAL A 108 -12.39 -3.33 -1.78
C VAL A 108 -11.81 -2.43 -0.70
N GLY A 109 -12.65 -1.54 -0.18
CA GLY A 109 -12.28 -0.74 0.97
C GLY A 109 -12.03 -1.59 2.21
N ASN A 110 -11.14 -1.08 3.06
CA ASN A 110 -10.76 -1.74 4.28
C ASN A 110 -11.36 -1.02 5.50
N GLY A 111 -11.55 -1.78 6.55
CA GLY A 111 -12.02 -1.30 7.84
C GLY A 111 -11.29 -2.01 8.96
N GLY A 112 -11.60 -1.59 10.18
CA GLY A 112 -11.03 -2.19 11.36
C GLY A 112 -11.52 -1.46 12.60
N PRO A 113 -10.86 -1.68 13.75
CA PRO A 113 -11.20 -0.99 14.99
C PRO A 113 -11.19 0.54 14.86
N GLN A 114 -10.46 1.09 13.88
CA GLN A 114 -10.34 2.51 13.59
C GLN A 114 -11.41 3.05 12.62
N GLY A 115 -12.38 2.23 12.24
CA GLY A 115 -13.49 2.61 11.34
C GLY A 115 -13.26 2.24 9.87
N LYS A 116 -14.35 2.29 9.10
CA LYS A 116 -14.39 1.89 7.70
C LYS A 116 -13.92 3.00 6.74
N LEU A 117 -13.15 2.63 5.73
CA LEU A 117 -12.80 3.46 4.57
C LEU A 117 -13.63 3.03 3.35
N VAL A 118 -14.01 3.99 2.50
CA VAL A 118 -15.02 3.80 1.45
C VAL A 118 -14.46 4.13 0.07
N ASN A 119 -13.58 3.27 -0.42
CA ASN A 119 -12.94 3.36 -1.72
C ASN A 119 -13.57 2.43 -2.77
N ASN A 120 -13.55 2.89 -4.01
CA ASN A 120 -13.88 2.09 -5.19
C ASN A 120 -12.58 1.51 -5.76
N GLY A 121 -12.23 0.28 -5.39
CA GLY A 121 -10.91 -0.29 -5.67
C GLY A 121 -9.78 0.47 -4.95
N GLY A 122 -8.56 0.35 -5.45
CA GLY A 122 -7.42 1.08 -4.89
C GLY A 122 -6.91 0.51 -3.55
N LEU A 123 -6.39 1.38 -2.67
CA LEU A 123 -5.72 0.97 -1.44
C LEU A 123 -5.81 2.03 -0.34
N ASP A 124 -5.54 1.61 0.89
CA ASP A 124 -5.39 2.51 2.03
C ASP A 124 -3.93 2.91 2.21
N ILE A 125 -3.71 4.18 2.51
CA ILE A 125 -2.40 4.78 2.74
C ILE A 125 -2.28 5.19 4.21
N TYR A 126 -1.11 4.90 4.76
CA TYR A 126 -0.74 5.30 6.11
C TYR A 126 0.55 6.12 6.07
N TYR A 127 0.60 7.19 6.86
CA TYR A 127 1.85 7.88 7.21
C TYR A 127 2.02 7.80 8.73
N ILE A 128 2.97 6.98 9.17
CA ILE A 128 3.20 6.64 10.58
C ILE A 128 4.53 7.29 11.03
N PRO A 129 4.51 8.40 11.79
CA PRO A 129 5.70 8.98 12.37
C PRO A 129 6.22 8.17 13.55
N SER A 130 7.54 8.18 13.74
CA SER A 130 8.22 7.66 14.93
C SER A 130 9.22 8.72 15.41
N GLY A 131 8.87 9.40 16.50
CA GLY A 131 9.57 10.60 16.93
C GLY A 131 9.39 11.77 15.97
N LYS A 132 10.40 12.65 15.89
CA LYS A 132 10.42 13.75 14.92
C LYS A 132 10.78 13.20 13.54
N VAL A 133 9.91 13.44 12.56
CA VAL A 133 10.11 13.03 11.17
C VAL A 133 10.22 14.24 10.24
N THR A 134 10.92 14.03 9.13
CA THR A 134 11.00 14.97 8.01
C THR A 134 10.11 14.44 6.90
N ALA A 135 9.15 15.24 6.45
CA ALA A 135 8.34 14.92 5.29
C ALA A 135 9.20 14.90 4.01
N PHE A 136 8.72 14.13 3.03
CA PHE A 136 9.28 14.07 1.69
C PHE A 136 9.22 15.44 0.99
N ARG A 137 9.94 15.58 -0.12
CA ARG A 137 10.03 16.81 -0.92
C ARG A 137 9.62 16.55 -2.37
N PRO A 138 9.17 17.57 -3.13
CA PRO A 138 8.90 17.43 -4.56
C PRO A 138 10.08 16.76 -5.28
N GLY A 139 9.78 15.79 -6.14
CA GLY A 139 10.77 14.95 -6.80
C GLY A 139 11.13 13.66 -6.04
N PHE A 140 10.71 13.51 -4.78
CA PHE A 140 11.00 12.30 -4.01
C PHE A 140 10.28 11.07 -4.55
N ARG A 141 11.02 9.97 -4.70
CA ARG A 141 10.53 8.71 -5.26
C ARG A 141 11.09 7.53 -4.49
N MET A 142 10.34 6.46 -4.34
CA MET A 142 10.89 5.23 -3.78
C MET A 142 10.12 3.99 -4.20
N LEU A 143 10.82 2.86 -4.16
CA LEU A 143 10.27 1.55 -4.45
C LEU A 143 10.50 0.59 -3.27
N ALA A 144 9.44 -0.04 -2.79
CA ALA A 144 9.49 -1.11 -1.79
C ALA A 144 9.24 -2.47 -2.44
N GLY A 145 10.00 -3.51 -2.03
CA GLY A 145 9.88 -4.85 -2.60
C GLY A 145 10.66 -5.04 -3.91
N ASN A 146 10.36 -6.11 -4.65
CA ASN A 146 11.01 -6.41 -5.92
C ASN A 146 10.11 -7.29 -6.80
N ALA A 147 9.68 -6.75 -7.93
CA ALA A 147 8.81 -7.43 -8.90
C ALA A 147 9.37 -8.74 -9.47
N ALA A 148 10.69 -8.94 -9.44
CA ALA A 148 11.34 -10.14 -9.97
C ALA A 148 11.59 -11.22 -8.91
N ASN A 149 11.26 -10.99 -7.63
CA ASN A 149 11.61 -11.92 -6.58
C ASN A 149 10.66 -13.13 -6.56
N THR A 150 11.25 -14.33 -6.49
CA THR A 150 10.55 -15.62 -6.44
C THR A 150 10.78 -16.37 -5.14
N ASP A 151 11.67 -15.87 -4.28
CA ASP A 151 12.06 -16.53 -3.03
C ASP A 151 11.51 -15.75 -1.82
N PRO A 152 10.55 -16.32 -1.06
CA PRO A 152 9.99 -15.66 0.11
C PRO A 152 11.04 -15.41 1.20
N LYS A 153 12.13 -16.18 1.25
CA LYS A 153 13.21 -16.00 2.23
C LYS A 153 14.03 -14.73 1.99
N LYS A 154 13.94 -14.15 0.79
CA LYS A 154 14.59 -12.87 0.44
C LYS A 154 13.71 -11.66 0.74
N VAL A 155 12.49 -11.87 1.22
CA VAL A 155 11.57 -10.81 1.62
C VAL A 155 11.48 -10.76 3.13
N SER A 156 11.64 -9.57 3.70
CA SER A 156 11.32 -9.37 5.11
C SER A 156 9.80 -9.51 5.31
N SER A 157 9.38 -10.54 6.04
CA SER A 157 7.97 -10.73 6.42
C SER A 157 7.43 -9.60 7.29
N GLY A 158 8.31 -8.78 7.88
CA GLY A 158 7.98 -7.56 8.61
C GLY A 158 7.69 -6.35 7.71
N ASN A 159 7.96 -6.44 6.41
CA ASN A 159 7.78 -5.35 5.46
C ASN A 159 6.71 -5.65 4.41
N ILE A 160 6.67 -6.88 3.91
CA ILE A 160 5.72 -7.32 2.87
C ILE A 160 5.08 -8.60 3.34
N CYS A 161 3.75 -8.59 3.42
CA CYS A 161 3.03 -9.71 3.96
C CYS A 161 1.58 -9.76 3.51
N HIS A 162 0.98 -10.94 3.69
CA HIS A 162 -0.38 -11.26 3.34
C HIS A 162 -1.08 -11.96 4.52
N ARG A 163 -2.36 -11.66 4.70
CA ARG A 163 -3.22 -12.32 5.69
C ARG A 163 -4.49 -12.83 5.02
N CYS A 164 -4.81 -14.10 5.24
CA CYS A 164 -6.12 -14.66 4.91
C CYS A 164 -7.18 -14.16 5.90
N TRP A 165 -8.24 -13.54 5.39
CA TRP A 165 -9.42 -13.18 6.17
C TRP A 165 -10.55 -14.12 5.82
N THR A 166 -11.13 -14.77 6.82
CA THR A 166 -12.20 -15.77 6.64
C THR A 166 -13.60 -15.15 6.60
N SER A 167 -13.70 -13.82 6.65
CA SER A 167 -14.93 -13.04 6.68
C SER A 167 -14.81 -11.85 5.73
N THR A 168 -15.91 -11.47 5.07
CA THR A 168 -16.04 -10.18 4.35
C THR A 168 -16.44 -9.04 5.26
N ASN A 169 -16.89 -9.34 6.49
CA ASN A 169 -17.23 -8.32 7.47
C ASN A 169 -15.96 -7.79 8.14
N GLU A 170 -15.65 -6.53 7.89
CA GLU A 170 -14.51 -5.78 8.44
C GLU A 170 -14.56 -5.60 9.96
N GLY A 171 -15.75 -5.70 10.58
CA GLY A 171 -15.90 -5.71 12.04
C GLY A 171 -15.37 -6.98 12.71
N ASN A 172 -15.26 -8.08 11.95
CA ASN A 172 -14.63 -9.32 12.40
C ASN A 172 -13.13 -9.26 12.11
N PHE A 173 -12.43 -8.41 12.85
CA PHE A 173 -11.00 -8.21 12.67
C PHE A 173 -10.21 -9.51 12.86
N VAL A 174 -9.40 -9.88 11.86
CA VAL A 174 -8.60 -11.11 11.89
C VAL A 174 -7.15 -10.78 12.25
N GLY A 175 -6.69 -11.31 13.39
CA GLY A 175 -5.31 -11.19 13.86
C GLY A 175 -5.00 -9.88 14.59
N GLY A 176 -3.79 -9.34 14.39
CA GLY A 176 -3.29 -8.12 15.01
C GLY A 176 -2.73 -7.11 14.00
N ALA A 177 -1.69 -6.37 14.42
CA ALA A 177 -0.94 -5.46 13.55
C ALA A 177 -0.51 -6.15 12.24
N PRO A 178 -0.44 -5.42 11.12
CA PRO A 178 0.09 -5.95 9.87
C PRO A 178 1.52 -6.50 10.02
N CYS A 179 1.82 -7.55 9.25
CA CYS A 179 3.12 -8.20 9.17
C CYS A 179 3.57 -8.81 10.50
N THR A 180 2.61 -9.34 11.25
CA THR A 180 2.82 -10.07 12.50
C THR A 180 1.93 -11.32 12.58
N GLY A 181 2.23 -12.21 13.52
CA GLY A 181 1.38 -13.39 13.80
C GLY A 181 1.33 -14.34 12.61
N SER A 182 0.14 -14.58 12.08
CA SER A 182 -0.12 -15.52 10.98
C SER A 182 0.15 -14.96 9.57
N ASP A 183 0.81 -13.80 9.47
CA ASP A 183 1.08 -13.15 8.19
C ASP A 183 2.20 -13.85 7.45
N THR A 184 2.04 -14.02 6.14
CA THR A 184 3.01 -14.72 5.29
C THR A 184 3.49 -13.85 4.14
N VAL A 185 4.73 -14.05 3.69
CA VAL A 185 5.20 -13.44 2.44
C VAL A 185 4.40 -13.99 1.26
N ASP A 186 4.13 -15.30 1.24
CA ASP A 186 3.32 -15.93 0.19
C ASP A 186 1.86 -15.50 0.25
N ILE A 187 1.21 -15.41 -0.92
CA ILE A 187 -0.22 -15.16 -1.03
C ILE A 187 -0.97 -16.41 -0.52
N PRO A 188 -1.91 -16.28 0.44
CA PRO A 188 -2.68 -17.41 0.94
C PRO A 188 -3.40 -18.17 -0.18
N GLN A 189 -3.22 -19.49 -0.20
CA GLN A 189 -3.81 -20.41 -1.19
C GLN A 189 -4.92 -21.28 -0.54
N ASP A 190 -5.82 -20.64 0.21
CA ASP A 190 -6.91 -21.31 0.94
C ASP A 190 -8.28 -20.78 0.48
N THR A 191 -9.19 -21.69 0.12
CA THR A 191 -10.57 -21.37 -0.30
C THR A 191 -11.46 -20.89 0.85
N LYS A 192 -11.01 -21.03 2.10
CA LYS A 192 -11.64 -20.42 3.27
C LYS A 192 -11.41 -18.92 3.32
N CYS A 193 -10.38 -18.39 2.65
CA CYS A 193 -10.19 -16.96 2.55
C CYS A 193 -11.36 -16.34 1.77
N LYS A 194 -11.93 -15.29 2.34
CA LYS A 194 -12.93 -14.41 1.71
C LYS A 194 -12.29 -13.12 1.26
N MET A 195 -11.28 -12.65 1.99
CA MET A 195 -10.41 -11.58 1.57
C MET A 195 -8.95 -11.96 1.80
N ILE A 196 -8.05 -11.37 1.02
CA ILE A 196 -6.60 -11.39 1.28
C ILE A 196 -6.19 -9.96 1.57
N ARG A 197 -5.73 -9.72 2.79
CA ARG A 197 -5.08 -8.45 3.11
C ARG A 197 -3.64 -8.51 2.65
N GLN A 198 -3.18 -7.53 1.90
CA GLN A 198 -1.78 -7.33 1.57
C GLN A 198 -1.28 -6.06 2.25
N THR A 199 -0.06 -6.13 2.77
CA THR A 199 0.62 -4.97 3.34
C THR A 199 1.99 -4.80 2.72
N ILE A 200 2.34 -3.55 2.39
CA ILE A 200 3.65 -3.15 1.90
C ILE A 200 4.13 -1.98 2.72
N ILE A 201 5.26 -2.13 3.40
CA ILE A 201 5.89 -1.11 4.24
C ILE A 201 7.14 -0.61 3.53
N PHE A 202 7.25 0.71 3.44
CA PHE A 202 8.38 1.39 2.83
C PHE A 202 9.51 1.65 3.82
N PRO A 203 10.75 1.83 3.33
CA PRO A 203 11.86 2.39 4.09
C PRO A 203 11.49 3.66 4.87
N THR A 204 12.13 3.90 6.01
CA THR A 204 11.79 5.01 6.94
C THR A 204 12.97 5.93 7.24
N CYS A 205 14.09 5.71 6.58
CA CYS A 205 15.33 6.44 6.79
C CYS A 205 15.86 6.91 5.44
N TRP A 206 16.24 8.18 5.35
CA TRP A 206 16.71 8.85 4.14
C TRP A 206 18.15 9.33 4.30
N ASP A 207 18.94 9.28 3.23
CA ASP A 207 20.32 9.76 3.21
C ASP A 207 20.46 11.28 3.43
N GLY A 208 19.35 12.02 3.37
CA GLY A 208 19.29 13.46 3.59
C GLY A 208 19.73 14.29 2.39
N LYS A 209 20.04 13.65 1.25
CA LYS A 209 20.62 14.28 0.07
C LYS A 209 19.82 13.98 -1.19
N ASN A 210 19.60 12.70 -1.52
CA ASN A 210 19.10 12.30 -2.83
C ASN A 210 17.60 12.06 -2.77
N LEU A 211 16.82 12.78 -3.57
CA LEU A 211 15.36 12.60 -3.64
C LEU A 211 14.97 11.29 -4.33
N ASP A 212 15.87 10.74 -5.14
CA ASP A 212 15.73 9.46 -5.80
C ASP A 212 17.14 8.87 -6.03
N SER A 213 17.21 7.58 -6.34
CA SER A 213 18.40 6.89 -6.79
C SER A 213 18.10 6.10 -8.06
N PRO A 214 19.09 5.71 -8.88
CA PRO A 214 18.84 4.95 -10.12
C PRO A 214 18.07 3.64 -9.93
N ASP A 215 18.10 3.06 -8.73
CA ASP A 215 17.37 1.85 -8.34
C ASP A 215 16.12 2.13 -7.50
N HIS A 216 15.80 3.41 -7.27
CA HIS A 216 14.72 3.94 -6.41
C HIS A 216 14.76 3.44 -4.96
N LYS A 217 15.92 2.95 -4.50
CA LYS A 217 16.08 2.26 -3.21
C LYS A 217 17.30 2.69 -2.43
N SER A 218 18.46 2.87 -3.07
CA SER A 218 19.73 3.07 -2.36
C SER A 218 19.81 4.37 -1.56
N HIS A 219 18.95 5.36 -1.84
CA HIS A 219 18.85 6.62 -1.09
C HIS A 219 17.98 6.51 0.17
N VAL A 220 17.31 5.37 0.38
CA VAL A 220 16.51 5.07 1.56
C VAL A 220 16.88 3.73 2.21
N ALA A 221 16.63 3.62 3.50
CA ALA A 221 16.86 2.40 4.26
C ALA A 221 15.70 2.10 5.22
N TYR A 222 15.48 0.82 5.48
CA TYR A 222 14.63 0.40 6.58
C TYR A 222 15.34 0.72 7.91
N GLY A 223 14.66 1.45 8.80
CA GLY A 223 15.09 1.59 10.18
C GLY A 223 14.96 0.28 10.96
N GLY A 224 15.56 0.22 12.15
CA GLY A 224 15.47 -0.97 13.00
C GLY A 224 14.03 -1.31 13.40
N GLY A 225 13.73 -2.59 13.59
CA GLY A 225 12.38 -3.08 13.93
C GLY A 225 11.56 -3.54 12.72
N SER A 226 10.35 -4.05 12.98
CA SER A 226 9.48 -4.64 11.97
C SER A 226 8.05 -4.12 12.09
N GLY A 227 7.30 -4.13 10.99
CA GLY A 227 5.86 -3.86 10.96
C GLY A 227 5.47 -2.38 10.86
N ALA A 228 4.17 -2.15 11.03
CA ALA A 228 3.51 -0.86 10.89
C ALA A 228 3.60 -0.02 12.19
N ASN A 229 4.80 0.47 12.51
CA ASN A 229 5.07 1.17 13.76
C ASN A 229 5.90 2.46 13.59
N GLY A 230 6.08 2.95 12.37
CA GLY A 230 6.92 4.10 12.07
C GLY A 230 8.42 3.79 12.00
N GLY A 231 8.83 2.55 12.28
CA GLY A 231 10.21 2.10 12.33
C GLY A 231 11.01 2.67 13.51
N GLY A 232 12.16 2.06 13.80
CA GLY A 232 13.09 2.45 14.86
C GLY A 232 14.26 3.29 14.35
N SER A 233 15.42 3.14 15.01
CA SER A 233 16.61 3.92 14.72
C SER A 233 17.08 3.79 13.27
N CYS A 234 17.51 4.90 12.70
CA CYS A 234 18.09 4.94 11.37
C CYS A 234 19.59 4.60 11.37
N PRO A 235 20.10 3.94 10.31
CA PRO A 235 21.53 3.73 10.16
C PRO A 235 22.23 5.08 9.92
N SER A 236 23.52 5.15 10.24
CA SER A 236 24.32 6.38 10.05
C SER A 236 24.41 6.84 8.60
N THR A 237 24.24 5.92 7.64
CA THR A 237 24.19 6.22 6.20
C THR A 237 22.89 6.89 5.77
N HIS A 238 21.81 6.76 6.56
CA HIS A 238 20.49 7.31 6.26
C HIS A 238 19.91 8.04 7.48
N PRO A 239 20.54 9.13 7.94
CA PRO A 239 20.27 9.68 9.27
C PRO A 239 18.92 10.41 9.38
N VAL A 240 18.26 10.73 8.26
CA VAL A 240 17.01 11.51 8.28
C VAL A 240 15.82 10.58 8.41
N LYS A 241 15.07 10.72 9.51
CA LYS A 241 13.86 9.94 9.77
C LYS A 241 12.70 10.46 8.91
N LEU A 242 12.07 9.57 8.14
CA LEU A 242 10.87 9.82 7.35
C LEU A 242 9.61 9.28 8.07
N PRO A 243 8.41 9.83 7.82
CA PRO A 243 7.18 9.14 8.19
C PRO A 243 7.08 7.84 7.39
N GLN A 244 6.76 6.73 8.07
CA GLN A 244 6.61 5.43 7.41
C GLN A 244 5.38 5.43 6.53
N ILE A 245 5.59 5.18 5.24
CA ILE A 245 4.50 4.87 4.32
C ILE A 245 4.20 3.38 4.43
N MET A 246 2.92 3.07 4.60
CA MET A 246 2.41 1.70 4.50
C MET A 246 1.20 1.69 3.58
N TYR A 247 1.20 0.72 2.65
CA TYR A 247 0.03 0.38 1.86
C TYR A 247 -0.69 -0.79 2.51
N GLU A 248 -2.01 -0.69 2.57
CA GLU A 248 -2.87 -1.79 2.97
C GLU A 248 -3.94 -2.01 1.90
N LEU A 249 -3.99 -3.23 1.36
CA LEU A 249 -4.88 -3.59 0.26
C LEU A 249 -5.77 -4.75 0.72
N MET A 250 -7.04 -4.71 0.34
CA MET A 250 -7.99 -5.80 0.58
C MET A 250 -8.47 -6.38 -0.75
N TRP A 251 -7.99 -7.57 -1.08
CA TRP A 251 -8.39 -8.33 -2.25
C TRP A 251 -9.62 -9.19 -1.91
N ASN A 252 -10.74 -8.95 -2.58
CA ASN A 252 -11.95 -9.75 -2.41
C ASN A 252 -11.86 -11.03 -3.25
N VAL A 253 -11.69 -12.16 -2.57
CA VAL A 253 -11.52 -13.47 -3.21
C VAL A 253 -12.76 -14.36 -3.11
N THR A 254 -13.89 -13.81 -2.65
CA THR A 254 -15.12 -14.58 -2.43
C THR A 254 -15.64 -15.31 -3.68
N SER A 255 -15.53 -14.68 -4.85
CA SER A 255 -15.92 -15.26 -6.14
C SER A 255 -15.01 -16.39 -6.63
N PHE A 256 -13.89 -16.65 -5.93
CA PHE A 256 -12.90 -17.68 -6.28
C PHE A 256 -12.81 -18.78 -5.21
N ALA A 257 -13.79 -18.86 -4.31
CA ALA A 257 -13.80 -19.82 -3.21
C ALA A 257 -14.10 -21.27 -3.64
N ASP A 258 -14.61 -21.50 -4.85
CA ASP A 258 -14.81 -22.86 -5.38
C ASP A 258 -13.46 -23.46 -5.82
N LYS A 259 -13.02 -24.50 -5.11
CA LYS A 259 -11.76 -25.22 -5.42
C LYS A 259 -11.79 -25.87 -6.80
N SER A 260 -12.96 -26.17 -7.37
CA SER A 260 -13.08 -26.76 -8.71
C SER A 260 -12.55 -25.84 -9.81
N MET A 261 -12.55 -24.52 -9.55
CA MET A 261 -12.04 -23.49 -10.46
C MET A 261 -10.51 -23.37 -10.44
N TRP A 262 -9.83 -23.94 -9.44
CA TRP A 262 -8.41 -23.73 -9.20
C TRP A 262 -7.55 -24.57 -10.17
N PRO A 263 -6.32 -24.12 -10.49
CA PRO A 263 -5.45 -24.88 -11.36
C PRO A 263 -5.05 -26.20 -10.71
N GLU A 264 -4.81 -27.23 -11.51
CA GLU A 264 -4.42 -28.56 -11.03
C GLU A 264 -3.02 -28.55 -10.37
N SER A 265 -2.18 -27.61 -10.78
CA SER A 265 -0.86 -27.37 -10.19
C SER A 265 -0.53 -25.88 -10.13
N GLY A 266 0.31 -25.50 -9.17
CA GLY A 266 0.72 -24.12 -8.94
C GLY A 266 -0.30 -23.27 -8.16
N PRO A 267 0.04 -22.01 -7.89
CA PRO A 267 -0.84 -21.11 -7.14
C PRO A 267 -2.04 -20.67 -7.99
N ALA A 268 -3.18 -20.47 -7.33
CA ALA A 268 -4.36 -19.89 -7.94
C ALA A 268 -4.32 -18.36 -7.95
N PHE A 269 -3.62 -17.75 -6.99
CA PHE A 269 -3.44 -16.31 -6.93
C PHE A 269 -1.99 -15.92 -7.22
N VAL A 270 -1.81 -15.02 -8.19
CA VAL A 270 -0.53 -14.48 -8.64
C VAL A 270 -0.66 -12.99 -8.94
N TYR A 271 0.43 -12.26 -8.96
CA TYR A 271 0.48 -10.89 -9.45
C TYR A 271 0.61 -10.81 -10.97
N SER A 272 0.43 -9.61 -11.52
CA SER A 272 0.42 -9.29 -12.95
C SER A 272 1.71 -9.57 -13.73
N MET A 273 2.80 -9.94 -13.05
CA MET A 273 4.03 -10.49 -13.63
C MET A 273 4.08 -12.04 -13.57
N ASN A 274 2.94 -12.69 -13.28
CA ASN A 274 2.78 -14.14 -13.10
C ASN A 274 3.71 -14.75 -12.04
N LEU A 275 3.93 -14.02 -10.95
CA LEU A 275 4.69 -14.46 -9.77
C LEU A 275 3.84 -14.40 -8.50
N GLY A 276 4.29 -15.11 -7.46
CA GLY A 276 3.61 -15.18 -6.16
C GLY A 276 3.92 -14.01 -5.23
N GLY A 277 3.60 -14.20 -3.95
CA GLY A 277 3.74 -13.19 -2.89
C GLY A 277 5.11 -12.50 -2.77
N PRO A 278 6.26 -13.19 -2.99
CA PRO A 278 7.57 -12.55 -2.92
C PRO A 278 7.79 -11.41 -3.93
N ALA A 279 7.00 -11.37 -5.01
CA ALA A 279 7.07 -10.33 -6.05
C ALA A 279 6.25 -9.07 -5.73
N ALA A 280 5.51 -9.07 -4.62
CA ALA A 280 4.78 -7.89 -4.17
C ALA A 280 5.74 -6.69 -4.02
N HIS A 281 5.31 -5.55 -4.53
CA HIS A 281 6.05 -4.30 -4.48
C HIS A 281 5.08 -3.13 -4.49
N GLY A 282 5.57 -1.99 -4.04
CA GLY A 282 4.86 -0.73 -4.07
C GLY A 282 5.78 0.38 -4.53
N ASP A 283 5.19 1.31 -5.26
CA ASP A 283 5.87 2.43 -5.89
C ASP A 283 5.26 3.72 -5.35
N TYR A 284 6.11 4.73 -5.16
CA TYR A 284 5.71 5.99 -4.58
C TYR A 284 6.36 7.17 -5.29
N VAL A 285 5.55 8.17 -5.60
CA VAL A 285 6.01 9.50 -6.03
C VAL A 285 5.33 10.54 -5.15
N PHE A 286 6.14 11.32 -4.44
CA PHE A 286 5.63 12.34 -3.53
C PHE A 286 4.93 13.49 -4.28
N GLY A 287 3.76 13.87 -3.79
CA GLY A 287 2.92 14.90 -4.38
C GLY A 287 2.05 15.64 -3.37
N TRP A 288 2.40 15.67 -2.08
CA TRP A 288 1.63 16.51 -1.14
C TRP A 288 1.79 17.98 -1.47
N LYS A 289 0.69 18.73 -1.39
CA LYS A 289 0.67 20.16 -1.71
C LYS A 289 1.44 20.97 -0.67
N GLY A 290 2.47 21.70 -1.11
CA GLY A 290 3.25 22.59 -0.26
C GLY A 290 3.88 21.86 0.93
N ASP A 291 3.71 22.41 2.13
CA ASP A 291 4.25 21.86 3.39
C ASP A 291 3.18 21.08 4.21
N SER A 292 2.05 20.73 3.59
CA SER A 292 0.90 20.13 4.27
C SER A 292 1.24 18.82 5.00
N LEU A 293 2.04 17.94 4.40
CA LEU A 293 2.47 16.71 5.06
C LEU A 293 3.36 16.99 6.28
N GLN A 294 4.34 17.89 6.17
CA GLN A 294 5.20 18.24 7.32
C GLN A 294 4.37 18.83 8.46
N LYS A 295 3.47 19.78 8.14
CA LYS A 295 2.52 20.33 9.13
C LYS A 295 1.67 19.22 9.76
N ALA A 296 1.22 18.25 8.98
CA ALA A 296 0.42 17.15 9.51
C ALA A 296 1.20 16.29 10.51
N MET A 297 2.45 15.97 10.19
CA MET A 297 3.35 15.24 11.09
C MET A 297 3.64 16.05 12.37
N ASP A 298 3.93 17.35 12.25
CA ASP A 298 4.26 18.23 13.37
C ASP A 298 3.06 18.50 14.29
N LYS A 299 1.83 18.51 13.73
CA LYS A 299 0.58 18.74 14.47
C LYS A 299 -0.05 17.47 15.01
N GLY A 300 0.55 16.30 14.78
CA GLY A 300 0.03 15.02 15.25
C GLY A 300 -1.34 14.68 14.66
N CYS A 301 -1.59 15.08 13.41
CA CYS A 301 -2.82 14.71 12.71
C CYS A 301 -2.95 13.20 12.66
N ASN A 302 -4.17 12.70 12.85
CA ASN A 302 -4.39 11.27 12.92
C ASN A 302 -5.67 10.84 12.20
N LEU A 303 -5.66 9.59 11.75
CA LEU A 303 -6.73 8.90 11.06
C LEU A 303 -7.14 9.59 9.75
N ASN A 304 -8.39 9.36 9.35
CA ASN A 304 -9.01 9.78 8.09
C ASN A 304 -9.87 11.04 8.25
N LYS A 305 -9.53 11.92 9.20
CA LYS A 305 -10.32 13.11 9.53
C LYS A 305 -9.58 14.39 9.17
N ASP A 306 -10.33 15.45 8.98
CA ASP A 306 -9.79 16.81 8.83
C ASP A 306 -8.74 17.10 9.90
N CYS A 307 -7.69 17.79 9.47
CA CYS A 307 -6.71 18.37 10.38
C CYS A 307 -6.51 19.84 9.99
N PRO A 308 -7.46 20.73 10.34
CA PRO A 308 -7.44 22.12 9.88
C PRO A 308 -6.20 22.88 10.36
N SER A 309 -5.65 22.52 11.53
CA SER A 309 -4.39 23.08 12.05
C SER A 309 -3.16 22.78 11.19
N ALA A 310 -3.24 21.75 10.33
CA ALA A 310 -2.25 21.41 9.31
C ALA A 310 -2.72 21.75 7.88
N GLY A 311 -3.92 22.33 7.74
CA GLY A 311 -4.53 22.60 6.44
C GLY A 311 -5.00 21.35 5.68
N LEU A 312 -5.26 20.24 6.38
CA LEU A 312 -5.78 19.03 5.76
C LEU A 312 -7.30 19.00 5.75
N THR A 313 -7.86 18.69 4.59
CA THR A 313 -9.32 18.55 4.37
C THR A 313 -9.61 17.17 3.82
N ALA A 314 -10.49 16.45 4.49
CA ALA A 314 -11.04 15.18 4.05
C ALA A 314 -12.17 15.43 3.04
N GLN A 315 -12.05 14.80 1.89
CA GLN A 315 -13.05 14.75 0.84
C GLN A 315 -14.10 13.68 1.19
N THR A 316 -15.32 13.88 0.70
CA THR A 316 -16.35 12.84 0.76
C THR A 316 -15.98 11.64 -0.14
N PRO A 317 -16.44 10.42 0.17
CA PRO A 317 -16.27 9.27 -0.71
C PRO A 317 -16.67 9.52 -2.16
N ALA A 318 -17.79 10.21 -2.39
CA ALA A 318 -18.24 10.52 -3.75
C ALA A 318 -17.22 11.36 -4.53
N GLN A 319 -16.52 12.30 -3.88
CA GLN A 319 -15.54 13.17 -4.53
C GLN A 319 -14.27 12.41 -4.92
N TYR A 320 -13.64 11.71 -3.99
CA TYR A 320 -12.39 11.01 -4.30
C TYR A 320 -12.64 9.74 -5.16
N ASN A 321 -13.81 9.10 -5.06
CA ASN A 321 -14.18 7.99 -5.96
C ASN A 321 -14.41 8.44 -7.41
N ALA A 322 -14.73 9.72 -7.63
CA ALA A 322 -14.95 10.26 -8.97
C ALA A 322 -13.64 10.63 -9.69
N CYS A 323 -12.53 10.80 -8.95
CA CYS A 323 -11.24 11.12 -9.54
C CYS A 323 -10.64 9.88 -10.21
N THR A 324 -10.77 9.82 -11.53
CA THR A 324 -10.29 8.72 -12.38
C THR A 324 -9.63 9.28 -13.63
N ILE A 325 -8.74 8.49 -14.23
CA ILE A 325 -8.19 8.78 -15.57
C ILE A 325 -8.41 7.59 -16.50
N LYS A 326 -8.27 7.82 -17.81
CA LYS A 326 -8.27 6.74 -18.80
C LYS A 326 -6.92 6.03 -18.81
N GLN A 327 -6.93 4.76 -19.19
CA GLN A 327 -5.70 4.03 -19.49
C GLN A 327 -4.90 4.76 -20.57
N GLN A 328 -3.60 4.86 -20.33
CA GLN A 328 -2.58 5.34 -21.24
C GLN A 328 -1.99 4.20 -22.09
N ALA A 329 -2.09 2.96 -21.61
CA ALA A 329 -1.84 1.75 -22.38
C ALA A 329 -3.14 0.91 -22.49
N PRO A 330 -4.10 1.29 -23.37
CA PRO A 330 -5.42 0.69 -23.37
C PRO A 330 -5.39 -0.81 -23.67
N GLU A 331 -6.02 -1.59 -22.78
CA GLU A 331 -6.21 -3.03 -22.92
C GLU A 331 -7.27 -3.58 -21.96
N PRO A 332 -7.87 -4.76 -22.24
CA PRO A 332 -8.75 -5.41 -21.28
C PRO A 332 -8.00 -5.85 -20.02
N VAL A 333 -8.43 -5.32 -18.87
CA VAL A 333 -7.87 -5.66 -17.54
C VAL A 333 -8.89 -6.29 -16.59
N ASP A 334 -10.14 -6.40 -17.05
CA ASP A 334 -11.29 -6.84 -16.26
C ASP A 334 -12.01 -8.02 -16.90
N GLY A 335 -12.77 -8.74 -16.07
CA GLY A 335 -13.46 -9.96 -16.46
C GLY A 335 -12.52 -11.14 -16.66
N TRP A 336 -13.01 -12.17 -17.35
CA TRP A 336 -12.23 -13.35 -17.70
C TRP A 336 -11.36 -13.08 -18.93
N LEU A 337 -10.05 -13.08 -18.73
CA LEU A 337 -9.03 -12.87 -19.74
C LEU A 337 -8.45 -14.22 -20.19
N LYS A 338 -8.22 -14.39 -21.50
CA LYS A 338 -7.60 -15.61 -22.04
C LYS A 338 -6.12 -15.73 -21.68
N ALA A 339 -5.47 -14.60 -21.44
CA ALA A 339 -4.08 -14.50 -21.00
C ALA A 339 -3.96 -13.30 -20.06
N MET A 340 -2.99 -13.34 -19.15
CA MET A 340 -2.69 -12.21 -18.29
C MET A 340 -2.05 -11.08 -19.12
N PRO A 341 -2.38 -9.81 -18.85
CA PRO A 341 -1.74 -8.66 -19.51
C PRO A 341 -0.27 -8.48 -19.06
N MET A 342 0.65 -9.12 -19.79
CA MET A 342 2.09 -9.12 -19.53
C MET A 342 2.88 -9.30 -20.83
N GLY A 343 4.15 -8.87 -20.82
CA GLY A 343 5.04 -8.92 -21.99
C GLY A 343 4.70 -7.89 -23.07
N GLU A 344 5.33 -7.96 -24.24
CA GLU A 344 4.99 -7.06 -25.36
C GLU A 344 3.59 -7.38 -25.90
N MET A 345 2.76 -6.36 -26.10
CA MET A 345 1.60 -6.53 -26.99
C MET A 345 2.13 -6.83 -28.38
N ALA A 346 1.63 -7.88 -29.03
CA ALA A 346 1.81 -8.02 -30.46
C ALA A 346 1.21 -6.77 -31.11
N ILE A 347 2.05 -5.80 -31.45
CA ILE A 347 1.67 -4.65 -32.27
C ILE A 347 1.20 -5.30 -33.57
N LYS A 348 -0.09 -5.18 -33.89
CA LYS A 348 -0.55 -5.50 -35.24
C LYS A 348 0.26 -4.59 -36.17
N ALA A 349 1.16 -5.20 -36.92
CA ALA A 349 1.89 -4.55 -38.01
C ALA A 349 0.90 -3.95 -39.02
#